data_AF-A0A0H5CGL7-F1
#
_entry.id   AF-A0A0H5CGL7-F1
#
_cell.length_a   1.000
_cell.length_b   1.000
_cell.length_c   1.000
_cell.angle_alpha   90.00
_cell.angle_beta   90.00
_cell.angle_gamma   90.00
#
_symmetry.space_group_name_H-M   'P 1'
#
loop_
_entity.id
_entity.type
_entity.pdbx_description
1 polymer ?
#
loop_
_entity_poly.entity_id
_entity_poly.type
_entity_poly.pdbx_seq_one_letter_code
_entity_poly.pdbx_strand_id
1 'polypeptide(L)'
;MVLAVSRPRTSGLGITWDLVWVGDCQAWLVDDNQLTPLTTPHTQGQWMRDLGMPENVAAGSDNIVLTTVGTADPSEFGTTTTTTASGRLALTSDGVGMTLKPAELLETLSQIDSPQRCAQRLVELGAAHPTADNSTALVIDTRA
;
A
#
# COMPACT_ATOMS: atom_id res chain seq x y z
N MET A 1 10.20 -2.38 6.88
CA MET A 1 8.77 -2.66 6.64
C MET A 1 8.58 -4.06 6.06
N VAL A 2 7.50 -4.75 6.41
CA VAL A 2 7.09 -6.01 5.75
C VAL A 2 5.58 -6.01 5.58
N LEU A 3 5.14 -6.45 4.40
CA LEU A 3 3.75 -6.69 4.06
C LEU A 3 3.65 -8.09 3.50
N ALA A 4 2.86 -8.94 4.14
CA ALA A 4 2.58 -10.28 3.67
C ALA A 4 1.11 -10.38 3.26
N VAL A 5 0.87 -11.05 2.15
CA VAL A 5 -0.46 -11.29 1.59
C VAL A 5 -0.65 -12.79 1.50
N SER A 6 -1.76 -13.30 2.04
CA SER A 6 -2.09 -14.71 1.96
C SER A 6 -2.38 -15.12 0.50
N ARG A 7 -2.33 -16.42 0.20
CA ARG A 7 -2.91 -16.91 -1.06
C ARG A 7 -4.37 -16.44 -1.17
N PRO A 8 -4.82 -15.99 -2.34
CA PRO A 8 -6.20 -15.57 -2.53
C PRO A 8 -7.12 -16.76 -2.26
N ARG A 9 -8.17 -16.54 -1.46
CA ARG A 9 -9.26 -17.50 -1.33
C ARG A 9 -10.37 -17.11 -2.30
N THR A 10 -10.70 -17.98 -3.24
CA THR A 10 -11.81 -17.77 -4.16
C THR A 10 -13.11 -18.29 -3.56
N SER A 11 -14.17 -17.51 -3.65
CA SER A 11 -15.54 -17.87 -3.24
C SER A 11 -16.54 -17.41 -4.32
N GLY A 12 -17.83 -17.77 -4.17
CA GLY A 12 -18.88 -17.25 -5.04
C GLY A 12 -19.07 -15.72 -4.97
N LEU A 13 -18.46 -15.06 -3.98
CA LEU A 13 -18.50 -13.61 -3.78
C LEU A 13 -17.27 -12.89 -4.37
N GLY A 14 -16.26 -13.63 -4.87
CA GLY A 14 -15.03 -13.07 -5.42
C GLY A 14 -13.76 -13.63 -4.76
N ILE A 15 -12.66 -12.89 -4.90
CA ILE A 15 -11.33 -13.20 -4.39
C ILE A 15 -11.09 -12.45 -3.08
N THR A 16 -10.76 -13.19 -2.03
CA THR A 16 -10.45 -12.66 -0.70
C THR A 16 -8.95 -12.68 -0.45
N TRP A 17 -8.44 -11.55 0.06
CA TRP A 17 -7.07 -11.33 0.49
C TRP A 17 -7.02 -11.09 1.99
N ASP A 18 -6.16 -11.82 2.70
CA ASP A 18 -5.76 -11.44 4.04
C ASP A 18 -4.37 -10.81 3.97
N LEU A 19 -4.23 -9.65 4.60
CA LEU A 19 -3.00 -8.88 4.65
C LEU A 19 -2.56 -8.75 6.11
N VAL A 20 -1.25 -8.85 6.32
CA VAL A 20 -0.60 -8.49 7.58
C VAL A 20 0.59 -7.59 7.29
N TRP A 21 0.76 -6.54 8.07
CA TRP A 21 1.84 -5.59 7.86
C TRP A 21 2.45 -5.06 9.16
N VAL A 22 3.72 -4.66 9.03
CA VAL A 22 4.47 -3.95 10.07
C VAL A 22 5.31 -2.85 9.43
N GLY A 23 5.21 -1.66 9.99
CA GLY A 23 5.85 -0.44 9.49
C GLY A 23 4.92 0.33 8.56
N ASP A 24 5.52 0.95 7.57
CA ASP A 24 4.94 1.97 6.69
C ASP A 24 4.76 1.51 5.24
N CYS A 25 4.86 0.21 5.00
CA CYS A 25 4.47 -0.38 3.71
C CYS A 25 2.99 -0.13 3.43
N GLN A 26 2.68 0.03 2.14
CA GLN A 26 1.33 0.35 1.71
C GLN A 26 0.75 -0.73 0.81
N ALA A 27 -0.53 -1.04 1.02
CA ALA A 27 -1.30 -1.87 0.11
C ALA A 27 -2.50 -1.09 -0.42
N TRP A 28 -2.78 -1.26 -1.70
CA TRP A 28 -3.83 -0.57 -2.40
C TRP A 28 -4.66 -1.55 -3.22
N LEU A 29 -5.98 -1.43 -3.15
CA LEU A 29 -6.90 -2.11 -4.04
C LEU A 29 -7.42 -1.13 -5.09
N VAL A 30 -7.37 -1.53 -6.36
CA VAL A 30 -8.04 -0.85 -7.45
C VAL A 30 -9.16 -1.73 -7.97
N ASP A 31 -10.38 -1.23 -7.85
CA ASP A 31 -11.59 -1.81 -8.45
C ASP A 31 -12.50 -0.68 -8.92
N ASP A 32 -13.20 -0.87 -10.04
CA ASP A 32 -14.07 0.13 -10.68
C ASP A 32 -13.45 1.56 -10.75
N ASN A 33 -12.17 1.65 -11.12
CA ASN A 33 -11.40 2.89 -11.21
C ASN A 33 -11.36 3.70 -9.89
N GLN A 34 -11.53 3.02 -8.75
CA GLN A 34 -11.36 3.58 -7.41
C GLN A 34 -10.12 2.99 -6.75
N LEU A 35 -9.32 3.85 -6.11
CA LEU A 35 -8.14 3.47 -5.36
C LEU A 35 -8.46 3.46 -3.86
N THR A 36 -8.37 2.29 -3.23
CA THR A 36 -8.66 2.12 -1.79
C THR A 36 -7.39 1.70 -1.04
N PRO A 37 -6.95 2.45 -0.01
CA PRO A 37 -5.88 1.99 0.86
C PRO A 37 -6.36 0.83 1.74
N LEU A 38 -5.54 -0.21 1.88
CA LEU A 38 -5.83 -1.38 2.72
C LEU A 38 -5.00 -1.40 4.01
N THR A 39 -3.92 -0.63 4.07
CA THR A 39 -3.03 -0.55 5.23
C THR A 39 -3.13 0.80 5.91
N THR A 40 -2.87 0.83 7.21
CA THR A 40 -2.64 2.05 7.99
C THR A 40 -1.16 2.07 8.39
N PRO A 41 -0.34 3.00 7.87
CA PRO A 41 1.09 3.04 8.17
C PRO A 41 1.36 3.17 9.67
N HIS A 42 2.32 2.41 10.19
CA HIS A 42 2.76 2.54 11.59
C HIS A 42 3.77 3.68 11.73
N THR A 43 3.34 4.90 11.40
CA THR A 43 4.17 6.11 11.44
C THR A 43 3.67 7.09 12.50
N GLN A 44 4.55 7.93 13.01
CA GLN A 44 4.19 9.01 13.92
C GLN A 44 3.18 9.95 13.28
N GLY A 45 3.34 10.26 11.99
CA GLY A 45 2.39 11.07 11.23
C GLY A 45 0.99 10.44 11.19
N GLN A 46 0.88 9.15 10.91
CA GLN A 46 -0.42 8.45 10.95
C GLN A 46 -1.03 8.49 12.36
N TRP A 47 -0.24 8.21 13.41
CA TRP A 47 -0.71 8.30 14.79
C TRP A 47 -1.22 9.71 15.15
N MET A 48 -0.55 10.76 14.66
CA MET A 48 -1.02 12.13 14.82
C MET A 48 -2.34 12.38 14.09
N ARG A 49 -2.52 11.85 12.87
CA ARG A 49 -3.80 11.92 12.14
C ARG A 49 -4.92 11.24 12.91
N ASP A 50 -4.65 10.08 13.50
CA ASP A 50 -5.63 9.33 14.30
C ASP A 50 -6.09 10.10 15.55
N LEU A 51 -5.22 10.95 16.11
CA LEU A 51 -5.53 11.88 17.19
C LEU A 51 -6.24 13.17 16.74
N GLY A 52 -6.50 13.33 15.44
CA GLY A 52 -7.13 14.52 14.87
C GLY A 52 -6.20 15.73 14.78
N MET A 53 -4.88 15.53 14.75
CA MET A 53 -3.94 16.62 14.52
C MET A 53 -4.06 17.18 13.09
N PRO A 54 -3.78 18.48 12.88
CA PRO A 54 -3.78 19.07 11.54
C PRO A 54 -2.81 18.39 10.58
N GLU A 55 -3.23 18.22 9.33
CA GLU A 55 -2.44 17.53 8.28
C GLU A 55 -1.04 18.14 8.09
N ASN A 56 -0.92 19.47 8.16
CA ASN A 56 0.36 20.15 8.01
C ASN A 56 1.35 19.88 9.16
N VAL A 57 0.86 19.37 10.29
CA VAL A 57 1.69 18.93 11.43
C VAL A 57 2.01 17.44 11.28
N ALA A 58 0.98 16.63 11.04
CA ALA A 58 1.11 15.18 10.92
C ALA A 58 2.04 14.77 9.77
N ALA A 59 1.88 15.39 8.59
CA ALA A 59 2.68 15.08 7.40
C ALA A 59 4.19 15.27 7.62
N GLY A 60 4.59 16.19 8.50
CA GLY A 60 5.99 16.41 8.85
C GLY A 60 6.65 15.25 9.60
N SER A 61 5.85 14.26 10.04
CA SER A 61 6.31 13.10 10.81
C SER A 61 6.03 11.77 10.10
N ASP A 62 5.69 11.78 8.81
CA ASP A 62 5.36 10.56 8.07
C ASP A 62 6.57 9.63 7.86
N ASN A 63 7.78 10.17 7.90
CA ASN A 63 9.02 9.40 7.79
C ASN A 63 9.49 8.78 9.13
N ILE A 64 8.77 8.99 10.23
CA ILE A 64 9.11 8.44 11.54
C ILE A 64 8.32 7.16 11.74
N VAL A 65 8.95 6.02 11.45
CA VAL A 65 8.36 4.69 11.61
C VAL A 65 8.38 4.26 13.09
N LEU A 66 7.23 3.83 13.61
CA LEU A 66 7.04 3.44 15.01
C LEU A 66 7.33 1.96 15.26
N THR A 67 7.16 1.10 14.25
CA THR A 67 7.34 -0.35 14.39
C THR A 67 8.11 -0.93 13.22
N THR A 68 8.93 -1.94 13.51
CA THR A 68 9.67 -2.73 12.52
C THR A 68 9.51 -4.20 12.86
N VAL A 69 9.79 -5.11 11.92
CA VAL A 69 9.74 -6.55 12.21
C VAL A 69 10.67 -6.95 13.36
N GLY A 70 11.79 -6.24 13.55
CA GLY A 70 12.71 -6.51 14.65
C GLY A 70 12.26 -5.98 16.02
N THR A 71 11.27 -5.10 16.06
CA THR A 71 10.85 -4.39 17.29
C THR A 71 9.38 -4.60 17.64
N ALA A 72 8.54 -5.01 16.69
CA ALA A 72 7.11 -5.15 16.88
C ALA A 72 6.75 -6.42 17.65
N ASP A 73 5.83 -6.29 18.60
CA ASP A 73 5.08 -7.40 19.16
C ASP A 73 3.98 -7.84 18.17
N PRO A 74 3.61 -9.14 18.09
CA PRO A 74 2.53 -9.60 17.23
C PRO A 74 1.18 -8.87 17.43
N SER A 75 0.92 -8.33 18.62
CA SER A 75 -0.28 -7.51 18.89
C SER A 75 -0.27 -6.14 18.19
N GLU A 76 0.89 -5.68 17.72
CA GLU A 76 1.07 -4.44 16.98
C GLU A 76 0.98 -4.65 15.46
N PHE A 77 0.75 -5.88 15.00
CA PHE A 77 0.63 -6.16 13.57
C PHE A 77 -0.68 -5.60 13.04
N GLY A 78 -0.59 -4.81 11.97
CA GLY A 78 -1.77 -4.43 11.22
C GLY A 78 -2.31 -5.65 10.48
N THR A 79 -3.62 -5.88 10.53
CA THR A 79 -4.28 -6.95 9.80
C THR A 79 -5.55 -6.44 9.12
N THR A 80 -5.83 -6.94 7.93
CA THR A 80 -7.10 -6.67 7.25
C THR A 80 -7.47 -7.84 6.33
N THR A 81 -8.76 -7.99 6.09
CA THR A 81 -9.31 -8.92 5.10
C THR A 81 -10.17 -8.12 4.14
N THR A 82 -9.91 -8.26 2.84
CA THR A 82 -10.72 -7.62 1.80
C THR A 82 -11.16 -8.64 0.77
N THR A 83 -12.38 -8.50 0.27
CA THR A 83 -12.94 -9.35 -0.78
C THR A 83 -13.32 -8.47 -1.95
N THR A 84 -12.87 -8.83 -3.15
CA THR A 84 -13.23 -8.15 -4.38
C THR A 84 -13.70 -9.13 -5.45
N ALA A 85 -14.67 -8.72 -6.27
CA ALA A 85 -15.11 -9.52 -7.42
C ALA A 85 -14.03 -9.56 -8.52
N SER A 86 -13.32 -8.43 -8.70
CA SER A 86 -12.26 -8.24 -9.69
C SER A 86 -11.37 -7.07 -9.28
N GLY A 87 -10.30 -6.84 -10.03
CA GLY A 87 -9.45 -5.67 -9.82
C GLY A 87 -8.00 -6.03 -9.54
N ARG A 88 -7.27 -5.08 -9.00
CA ARG A 88 -5.82 -5.11 -8.91
C ARG A 88 -5.35 -4.75 -7.52
N LEU A 89 -4.54 -5.62 -6.94
CA LEU A 89 -3.85 -5.37 -5.68
C LEU A 89 -2.45 -4.86 -5.98
N ALA A 90 -2.05 -3.76 -5.34
CA ALA A 90 -0.69 -3.24 -5.40
C ALA A 90 -0.11 -3.16 -3.99
N LEU A 91 1.12 -3.64 -3.83
CA LEU A 91 1.91 -3.52 -2.61
C LEU A 91 3.12 -2.67 -2.92
N THR A 92 3.39 -1.67 -2.09
CA THR A 92 4.47 -0.70 -2.32
C THR A 92 5.28 -0.45 -1.05
N SER A 93 6.59 -0.23 -1.21
CA SER A 93 7.35 0.48 -0.17
C SER A 93 6.94 1.95 -0.12
N ASP A 94 7.34 2.64 0.94
CA ASP A 94 7.26 4.09 1.11
C ASP A 94 7.87 4.86 -0.08
N GLY A 95 9.00 4.37 -0.62
CA GLY A 95 9.66 4.96 -1.79
C GLY A 95 8.78 5.09 -3.03
N VAL A 96 7.70 4.30 -3.14
CA VAL A 96 6.66 4.49 -4.15
C VAL A 96 5.42 5.14 -3.54
N GLY A 97 4.84 4.53 -2.50
CA GLY A 97 3.49 4.86 -2.09
C GLY A 97 3.33 6.20 -1.34
N MET A 98 4.41 6.70 -0.71
CA MET A 98 4.44 8.05 -0.12
C MET A 98 4.90 9.12 -1.11
N THR A 99 5.56 8.69 -2.18
CA THR A 99 6.15 9.55 -3.19
C THR A 99 5.15 9.97 -4.27
N LEU A 100 4.32 9.03 -4.71
CA LEU A 100 3.33 9.26 -5.76
C LEU A 100 2.05 9.84 -5.16
N LYS A 101 1.42 10.78 -5.89
CA LYS A 101 0.09 11.26 -5.52
C LYS A 101 -0.96 10.16 -5.77
N PRO A 102 -2.05 10.10 -4.99
CA PRO A 102 -3.10 9.09 -5.20
C PRO A 102 -3.66 9.03 -6.62
N ALA A 103 -3.79 10.19 -7.30
CA ALA A 103 -4.25 10.25 -8.68
C ALA A 103 -3.27 9.60 -9.68
N GLU A 104 -1.97 9.80 -9.49
CA GLU A 104 -0.91 9.21 -10.34
C GLU A 104 -0.78 7.70 -10.10
N LEU A 105 -0.95 7.28 -8.84
CA LEU A 105 -1.00 5.87 -8.48
C LEU A 105 -2.21 5.18 -9.13
N LEU A 106 -3.41 5.77 -9.02
CA LEU A 106 -4.63 5.26 -9.66
C LEU A 106 -4.50 5.21 -11.18
N GLU A 107 -3.99 6.26 -11.80
CA GLU A 107 -3.79 6.32 -13.25
C GLU A 107 -2.86 5.19 -13.72
N THR A 108 -1.69 5.04 -13.07
CA THR A 108 -0.72 4.00 -13.41
C THR A 108 -1.31 2.60 -13.24
N LEU A 109 -2.00 2.37 -12.12
CA LEU A 109 -2.63 1.08 -11.81
C LEU A 109 -3.80 0.75 -12.73
N SER A 110 -4.48 1.74 -13.31
CA SER A 110 -5.67 1.52 -14.16
C SER A 110 -5.35 1.47 -15.65
N GLN A 111 -4.32 2.18 -16.12
CA GLN A 111 -4.01 2.29 -17.55
C GLN A 111 -3.01 1.24 -18.07
N ILE A 112 -2.21 0.61 -17.20
CA ILE A 112 -1.18 -0.35 -17.63
C ILE A 112 -1.69 -1.78 -17.44
N ASP A 113 -2.15 -2.43 -18.51
CA ASP A 113 -2.76 -3.76 -18.41
C ASP A 113 -1.84 -4.84 -17.83
N SER A 114 -0.55 -4.85 -18.18
CA SER A 114 0.39 -5.86 -17.68
C SER A 114 0.80 -5.54 -16.23
N PRO A 115 0.58 -6.46 -15.27
CA PRO A 115 0.93 -6.20 -13.87
C PRO A 115 2.45 -6.04 -13.71
N GLN A 116 3.26 -6.75 -14.50
CA GLN A 116 4.72 -6.59 -14.49
C GLN A 116 5.15 -5.21 -14.98
N ARG A 117 4.59 -4.73 -16.11
CA ARG A 117 4.89 -3.38 -16.61
C ARG A 117 4.39 -2.30 -15.66
N CYS A 118 3.23 -2.52 -15.04
CA CYS A 118 2.68 -1.61 -14.05
C CYS A 118 3.59 -1.50 -12.83
N ALA A 119 4.05 -2.64 -12.27
CA ALA A 119 4.99 -2.65 -11.16
C ALA A 119 6.30 -1.94 -11.52
N GLN A 120 6.85 -2.21 -12.71
CA GLN A 120 8.05 -1.53 -13.19
C GLN A 120 7.83 -0.01 -13.29
N ARG A 121 6.70 0.44 -13.85
CA ARG A 121 6.38 1.86 -13.98
C ARG A 121 6.27 2.55 -12.62
N LEU A 122 5.63 1.92 -11.64
CA LEU A 122 5.54 2.44 -10.27
C LEU A 122 6.92 2.63 -9.64
N VAL A 123 7.83 1.66 -9.83
CA VAL A 123 9.22 1.75 -9.35
C VAL A 123 9.97 2.89 -10.04
N GLU A 124 9.83 3.03 -11.37
CA GLU A 124 10.46 4.11 -12.13
C GLU A 124 9.98 5.50 -11.67
N LEU A 125 8.68 5.65 -11.44
CA LEU A 125 8.09 6.89 -10.94
C LEU A 125 8.59 7.23 -9.54
N GLY A 126 8.62 6.25 -8.62
CA GLY A 126 9.13 6.45 -7.26
C GLY A 126 10.62 6.84 -7.27
N ALA A 127 11.43 6.12 -8.05
CA ALA A 127 12.87 6.35 -8.14
C ALA A 127 13.23 7.70 -8.80
N ALA A 128 12.34 8.27 -9.62
CA ALA A 128 12.55 9.57 -10.25
C ALA A 128 12.25 10.77 -9.34
N HIS A 129 11.64 10.54 -8.16
CA HIS A 129 11.28 11.64 -7.27
C HIS A 129 12.50 12.24 -6.55
N PRO A 130 12.53 13.55 -6.25
CA PRO A 130 13.68 14.20 -5.61
C PRO A 130 14.07 13.63 -4.24
N THR A 131 13.11 13.03 -3.54
CA THR A 131 13.29 12.40 -2.22
C THR A 131 13.25 10.87 -2.32
N ALA A 132 13.59 10.31 -3.48
CA ALA A 132 13.50 8.88 -3.73
C ALA A 132 14.28 8.06 -2.70
N ASP A 133 13.58 7.07 -2.14
CA ASP A 133 14.18 5.95 -1.44
C ASP A 133 14.07 4.68 -2.31
N ASN A 134 14.50 3.54 -1.78
CA ASN A 134 14.36 2.22 -2.39
C ASN A 134 12.90 1.95 -2.77
N SER A 135 12.63 2.09 -4.07
CA SER A 135 11.32 1.92 -4.65
C SER A 135 11.07 0.45 -4.96
N THR A 136 10.07 -0.14 -4.32
CA THR A 136 9.63 -1.52 -4.54
C THR A 136 8.13 -1.54 -4.77
N ALA A 137 7.67 -2.27 -5.79
CA ALA A 137 6.26 -2.49 -6.06
C ALA A 137 5.99 -3.94 -6.48
N LEU A 138 4.86 -4.49 -6.02
CA LEU A 138 4.28 -5.74 -6.49
C LEU A 138 2.85 -5.47 -6.94
N VAL A 139 2.49 -5.93 -8.13
CA VAL A 139 1.13 -5.78 -8.68
C VAL A 139 0.57 -7.17 -8.98
N ILE A 140 -0.64 -7.42 -8.50
CA ILE A 140 -1.34 -8.69 -8.63
C ILE A 140 -2.72 -8.42 -9.22
N ASP A 141 -3.00 -9.03 -10.36
CA ASP A 141 -4.34 -9.00 -10.96
C ASP A 141 -5.19 -10.11 -10.38
N THR A 142 -6.40 -9.75 -9.96
CA THR A 142 -7.44 -10.70 -9.56
C THR A 142 -8.31 -10.96 -10.79
N ARG A 143 -8.22 -12.17 -11.34
CA ARG A 143 -9.18 -12.67 -12.34
C ARG A 143 -10.06 -13.70 -11.65
N ALA A 144 -11.37 -13.49 -11.68
CA ALA A 144 -12.35 -14.52 -11.34
C ALA A 144 -12.23 -15.72 -12.30
#